data_AF-A0A1V4RSM1-F1
#
_entry.id   AF-A0A1V4RSM1-F1
#
_cell.length_a   1.000
_cell.length_b   1.000
_cell.length_c   1.000
_cell.angle_alpha   90.00
_cell.angle_beta   90.00
_cell.angle_gamma   90.00
#
_symmetry.space_group_name_H-M   'P 1'
#
loop_
_entity.id
_entity.type
_entity.pdbx_description
1 polymer ?
#
loop_
_entity_poly.entity_id
_entity_poly.type
_entity_poly.pdbx_seq_one_letter_code
_entity_poly.pdbx_strand_id
1 'polypeptide(L)'
;TLNFLRVSKSRGISVAVLLIDMGKGFLTIWIASKIVQPPQFVFPVVGVIVGHVFPVWLKGKGGRGLATLAGVFLFLEPVLFVYWWVCFGVLYLFLRKYIVAGVLALLLVNVLTLVFLDKSVFVILSAASIIVLYK
;
A
#
# COMPACT_ATOMS: atom_id res chain seq x y z
N THR A 1 1.21 -1.77 11.87
CA THR A 1 1.68 -3.17 12.06
C THR A 1 3.02 -3.32 12.78
N LEU A 2 4.17 -2.94 12.19
CA LEU A 2 5.48 -3.25 12.80
C LEU A 2 5.73 -2.59 14.17
N ASN A 3 5.31 -1.34 14.33
CA ASN A 3 5.42 -0.66 15.63
C ASN A 3 4.58 -1.38 16.70
N PHE A 4 3.41 -1.88 16.30
CA PHE A 4 2.57 -2.68 17.19
C PHE A 4 3.23 -4.02 17.55
N LEU A 5 3.87 -4.72 16.61
CA LEU A 5 4.62 -5.95 16.88
C LEU A 5 5.77 -5.72 17.87
N ARG A 6 6.47 -4.58 17.75
CA ARG A 6 7.56 -4.21 18.67
C ARG A 6 7.08 -3.92 20.09
N VAL A 7 5.90 -3.29 20.23
CA VAL A 7 5.34 -2.92 21.54
C VAL A 7 4.60 -4.09 22.19
N SER A 8 3.71 -4.75 21.46
CA SER A 8 2.85 -5.82 22.01
C SER A 8 3.56 -7.17 22.13
N LYS A 9 4.64 -7.40 21.37
CA LYS A 9 5.31 -8.70 21.17
C LYS A 9 4.38 -9.83 20.66
N SER A 10 3.12 -9.55 20.37
CA SER A 10 2.15 -10.53 19.89
C SER A 10 2.20 -10.64 18.37
N ARG A 11 2.69 -11.77 17.88
CA ARG A 11 2.74 -12.07 16.44
C ARG A 11 1.34 -12.22 15.86
N GLY A 12 0.44 -12.92 16.55
CA GLY A 12 -0.93 -13.15 16.07
C GLY A 12 -1.71 -11.85 15.87
N ILE A 13 -1.68 -10.96 16.87
CA ILE A 13 -2.40 -9.68 16.77
C ILE A 13 -1.77 -8.79 15.69
N SER A 14 -0.45 -8.84 15.52
CA SER A 14 0.22 -8.07 14.47
C SER A 14 -0.18 -8.52 13.07
N VAL A 15 -0.37 -9.83 12.84
CA VAL A 15 -0.92 -10.36 11.59
C VAL A 15 -2.36 -9.90 11.41
N ALA A 16 -3.20 -9.94 12.45
CA ALA A 16 -4.56 -9.42 12.38
C ALA A 16 -4.59 -7.93 11.99
N VAL A 17 -3.73 -7.11 12.60
CA VAL A 17 -3.59 -5.68 12.24
C VAL A 17 -3.13 -5.50 10.79
N LEU A 18 -2.20 -6.33 10.30
CA LEU A 18 -1.78 -6.32 8.90
C LEU A 18 -2.96 -6.60 7.97
N LEU A 19 -3.73 -7.64 8.26
CA LEU A 19 -4.89 -8.05 7.47
C LEU A 19 -5.99 -6.99 7.49
N ILE A 20 -6.22 -6.33 8.62
CA ILE A 20 -7.15 -5.20 8.72
C ILE A 20 -6.65 -4.01 7.89
N ASP A 21 -5.36 -3.68 7.98
CA ASP A 21 -4.75 -2.59 7.21
C ASP A 21 -4.80 -2.86 5.69
N MET A 22 -4.59 -4.10 5.25
CA MET A 22 -4.78 -4.52 3.86
C MET A 22 -6.27 -4.51 3.48
N GLY A 23 -7.12 -5.09 4.33
CA GLY A 23 -8.55 -5.27 4.10
C GLY A 23 -9.26 -3.94 3.89
N LYS A 24 -8.96 -2.90 4.67
CA LYS A 24 -9.55 -1.57 4.42
C LYS A 24 -9.13 -0.98 3.07
N GLY A 25 -7.87 -1.18 2.65
CA GLY A 25 -7.39 -0.72 1.34
C GLY A 25 -8.17 -1.40 0.21
N PHE A 26 -8.28 -2.72 0.29
CA PHE A 26 -9.07 -3.52 -0.64
C PHE A 26 -10.54 -3.10 -0.67
N LEU A 27 -11.19 -3.03 0.50
CA LEU A 27 -12.61 -2.71 0.64
C LEU A 27 -12.93 -1.29 0.13
N THR A 28 -12.07 -0.30 0.40
CA THR A 28 -12.29 1.05 -0.11
C THR A 28 -12.32 1.08 -1.63
N ILE A 29 -11.39 0.39 -2.30
CA ILE A 29 -11.37 0.39 -3.77
C ILE A 29 -12.48 -0.49 -4.34
N TRP A 30 -12.81 -1.60 -3.69
CA TRP A 30 -13.96 -2.43 -4.08
C TRP A 30 -15.27 -1.64 -4.04
N ILE A 31 -15.53 -0.89 -2.96
CA ILE A 31 -16.70 -0.02 -2.85
C ILE A 31 -16.64 1.08 -3.92
N ALA A 32 -15.48 1.72 -4.07
CA ALA A 32 -15.31 2.78 -5.06
C ALA A 32 -15.54 2.27 -6.50
N SER A 33 -15.21 1.01 -6.81
CA SER A 33 -15.42 0.42 -8.14
C SER A 33 -16.88 0.34 -8.57
N LYS A 34 -17.81 0.50 -7.63
CA LYS A 34 -19.26 0.57 -7.91
C LYS A 34 -19.72 1.97 -8.32
N ILE A 35 -18.89 2.99 -8.13
CA ILE A 35 -19.23 4.40 -8.28
C ILE A 35 -18.33 5.08 -9.32
N VAL A 36 -17.04 4.75 -9.33
CA VAL A 36 -16.02 5.38 -10.16
C VAL A 36 -15.24 4.36 -10.99
N GLN A 37 -14.70 4.81 -12.11
CA GLN A 37 -13.87 4.00 -13.03
C GLN A 37 -12.48 4.62 -13.20
N PRO A 38 -11.46 3.89 -13.71
CA PRO A 38 -10.18 4.50 -14.05
C PRO A 38 -10.40 5.66 -15.05
N PRO A 39 -9.77 6.85 -14.86
CA PRO A 39 -8.70 7.17 -13.91
C PRO A 39 -9.16 7.70 -12.54
N GLN A 40 -10.47 7.82 -12.28
CA GLN A 40 -11.01 8.43 -11.05
C GLN A 40 -10.66 7.64 -9.78
N PHE A 41 -10.17 6.40 -9.89
CA PHE A 41 -9.63 5.64 -8.76
C PHE A 41 -8.48 6.33 -8.02
N VAL A 42 -7.83 7.35 -8.60
CA VAL A 42 -6.84 8.17 -7.88
C VAL A 42 -7.40 8.72 -6.57
N PHE A 43 -8.65 9.22 -6.58
CA PHE A 43 -9.26 9.84 -5.39
C PHE A 43 -9.44 8.87 -4.21
N PRO A 44 -10.12 7.71 -4.35
CA PRO A 44 -10.28 6.76 -3.25
C PRO A 44 -8.94 6.15 -2.82
N VAL A 45 -7.99 5.93 -3.73
CA VAL A 45 -6.65 5.43 -3.39
C VAL A 45 -5.89 6.45 -2.53
N VAL A 46 -5.85 7.71 -2.95
CA VAL A 46 -5.22 8.78 -2.16
C VAL A 46 -5.93 8.92 -0.81
N GLY A 47 -7.27 8.93 -0.79
CA GLY A 47 -8.06 9.06 0.43
C GLY A 47 -7.76 7.97 1.47
N VAL A 48 -7.73 6.70 1.06
CA VAL A 48 -7.47 5.59 2.01
C VAL A 48 -6.02 5.59 2.52
N ILE A 49 -5.05 5.99 1.69
CA ILE A 49 -3.65 6.08 2.09
C ILE A 49 -3.45 7.27 3.03
N VAL A 50 -3.94 8.46 2.67
CA VAL A 50 -3.86 9.66 3.52
C VAL A 50 -4.55 9.41 4.86
N GLY A 51 -5.74 8.80 4.86
CA GLY A 51 -6.45 8.46 6.10
C GLY A 51 -5.67 7.48 7.00
N HIS A 52 -4.84 6.60 6.43
CA HIS A 52 -3.97 5.72 7.23
C HIS A 52 -2.66 6.37 7.67
N VAL A 53 -2.05 7.22 6.82
CA VAL A 53 -0.75 7.86 7.08
C VAL A 53 -0.91 9.07 8.01
N PHE A 54 -2.03 9.79 7.89
CA PHE A 54 -2.41 10.97 8.67
C PHE A 54 -3.81 10.83 9.30
N PRO A 55 -4.04 9.81 10.15
CA PRO A 55 -5.33 9.60 10.80
C PRO A 55 -5.66 10.75 11.75
N VAL A 56 -6.89 11.26 11.64
CA VAL A 56 -7.39 12.39 12.46
C VAL A 56 -7.33 12.06 13.95
N TRP A 57 -7.71 10.84 14.33
CA TRP A 57 -7.76 10.39 15.73
C TRP A 57 -6.36 10.22 16.37
N LEU A 58 -5.29 10.08 15.59
CA LEU A 58 -3.91 10.06 16.11
C LEU A 58 -3.16 11.37 15.82
N LYS A 59 -3.87 12.48 15.57
CA LYS A 59 -3.26 13.80 15.31
C LYS A 59 -2.24 13.74 14.16
N GLY A 60 -2.55 13.01 13.09
CA GLY A 60 -1.67 12.83 11.92
C GLY A 60 -0.51 11.84 12.11
N LYS A 61 -0.41 11.16 13.25
CA LYS A 61 0.67 10.20 13.54
C LYS A 61 0.28 8.77 13.17
N GLY A 62 0.15 8.50 11.87
CA GLY A 62 -0.15 7.17 11.31
C GLY A 62 1.07 6.34 10.93
N GLY A 63 0.79 5.19 10.31
CA GLY A 63 1.81 4.29 9.73
C GLY A 63 2.29 4.75 8.35
N ARG A 64 3.16 3.96 7.71
CA ARG A 64 3.69 4.26 6.36
C ARG A 64 2.78 3.82 5.19
N GLY A 65 1.66 3.16 5.43
CA GLY A 65 0.71 2.83 4.35
C GLY A 65 1.05 1.63 3.46
N LEU A 66 2.19 0.96 3.64
CA LEU A 66 2.57 -0.19 2.81
C LEU A 66 1.54 -1.33 2.82
N ALA A 67 0.97 -1.66 3.98
CA ALA A 67 -0.08 -2.70 4.07
C ALA A 67 -1.38 -2.25 3.40
N THR A 68 -1.80 -1.00 3.60
CA THR A 68 -2.96 -0.41 2.93
C THR A 68 -2.81 -0.45 1.41
N LEU A 69 -1.62 -0.13 0.90
CA LEU A 69 -1.28 -0.19 -0.52
C LEU A 69 -1.32 -1.61 -1.07
N ALA A 70 -0.81 -2.58 -0.32
CA ALA A 70 -0.87 -3.98 -0.71
C ALA A 70 -2.34 -4.42 -0.93
N GLY A 71 -3.27 -3.96 -0.08
CA GLY A 71 -4.71 -4.17 -0.27
C GLY A 71 -5.29 -3.48 -1.50
N VAL A 72 -4.85 -2.25 -1.80
CA VAL A 72 -5.22 -1.53 -3.03
C VAL A 72 -4.76 -2.29 -4.27
N PHE A 73 -3.50 -2.76 -4.29
CA PHE A 73 -2.95 -3.53 -5.41
C PHE A 73 -3.70 -4.83 -5.61
N LEU A 74 -4.01 -5.53 -4.52
CA LEU A 74 -4.75 -6.79 -4.57
C LEU A 74 -6.11 -6.64 -5.26
N PHE A 75 -6.75 -5.48 -5.16
CA PHE A 75 -8.01 -5.22 -5.84
C PHE A 75 -7.82 -4.76 -7.29
N LEU A 76 -6.99 -3.73 -7.51
CA LEU A 76 -6.85 -3.12 -8.84
C LEU A 76 -6.18 -4.05 -9.83
N GLU A 77 -5.06 -4.64 -9.44
CA GLU A 77 -4.20 -5.45 -10.31
C GLU A 77 -3.50 -6.53 -9.47
N PRO A 78 -4.14 -7.70 -9.29
CA PRO A 78 -3.58 -8.81 -8.50
C PRO A 78 -2.18 -9.23 -8.97
N VAL A 79 -1.88 -9.08 -10.26
CA VAL A 79 -0.55 -9.36 -10.83
C VAL A 79 0.49 -8.41 -10.25
N LEU A 80 0.19 -7.11 -10.16
CA LEU A 80 1.09 -6.13 -9.55
C LEU A 80 1.27 -6.38 -8.06
N PHE A 81 0.23 -6.86 -7.37
CA PHE A 81 0.35 -7.26 -5.97
C PHE A 81 1.35 -8.41 -5.78
N VAL A 82 1.25 -9.47 -6.59
CA VAL A 82 2.19 -10.59 -6.54
C VAL A 82 3.61 -10.12 -6.86
N TYR A 83 3.78 -9.32 -7.91
CA TYR A 83 5.07 -8.76 -8.28
C TYR A 83 5.67 -7.91 -7.13
N TRP A 84 4.87 -7.00 -6.57
CA TRP A 84 5.28 -6.18 -5.42
C TRP A 84 5.70 -7.04 -4.23
N TRP A 85 4.92 -8.08 -3.90
CA TRP A 85 5.22 -8.97 -2.78
C TRP A 85 6.54 -9.72 -3.04
N VAL A 86 6.74 -10.27 -4.24
CA VAL A 86 7.98 -10.97 -4.59
C VAL A 86 9.18 -10.02 -4.49
N CYS A 87 9.11 -8.84 -5.11
CA CYS A 87 10.17 -7.82 -5.01
C CYS A 87 10.44 -7.43 -3.56
N PHE A 88 9.40 -7.17 -2.78
CA PHE A 88 9.50 -6.85 -1.37
C PHE A 88 10.19 -7.97 -0.58
N GLY A 89 9.80 -9.23 -0.80
CA GLY A 89 10.37 -10.40 -0.13
C GLY A 89 11.85 -10.56 -0.45
N VAL A 90 12.22 -10.50 -1.73
CA VAL A 90 13.62 -10.57 -2.19
C VAL A 90 14.44 -9.43 -1.57
N LEU A 91 13.99 -8.18 -1.71
CA LEU A 91 14.68 -7.02 -1.15
C LEU A 91 14.79 -7.09 0.37
N TYR A 92 13.78 -7.60 1.05
CA TYR A 92 13.79 -7.76 2.50
C TYR A 92 14.81 -8.81 2.96
N LEU A 93 15.02 -9.89 2.21
CA LEU A 93 16.03 -10.91 2.51
C LEU A 93 17.45 -10.32 2.53
N PHE A 94 17.77 -9.44 1.57
CA PHE A 94 19.09 -8.80 1.46
C PHE A 94 19.24 -7.59 2.39
N LEU A 95 18.26 -6.68 2.41
CA LEU A 95 18.39 -5.41 3.13
C LEU A 95 18.08 -5.53 4.62
N ARG A 96 17.26 -6.51 5.02
CA ARG A 96 16.71 -6.70 6.38
C ARG A 96 16.00 -5.47 6.95
N LYS A 97 15.70 -4.47 6.12
CA LYS A 97 15.01 -3.22 6.46
C LYS A 97 13.64 -3.21 5.79
N TYR A 98 12.59 -3.57 6.53
CA TYR A 98 11.22 -3.71 6.00
C TYR A 98 10.74 -2.48 5.22
N ILE A 99 10.91 -1.29 5.79
CA ILE A 99 10.45 -0.05 5.17
C ILE A 99 11.18 0.21 3.86
N VAL A 100 12.50 0.08 3.86
CA VAL A 100 13.34 0.30 2.67
C VAL A 100 12.99 -0.70 1.58
N ALA A 101 12.88 -1.99 1.93
CA ALA A 101 12.46 -3.03 0.99
C ALA A 101 11.07 -2.76 0.40
N GLY A 102 10.11 -2.34 1.22
CA GLY A 102 8.74 -2.06 0.77
C GLY A 102 8.66 -0.87 -0.17
N VAL A 103 9.39 0.20 0.13
CA VAL A 103 9.46 1.41 -0.71
C VAL A 103 10.16 1.10 -2.04
N LEU A 104 11.29 0.41 -2.01
CA LEU A 104 12.01 0.02 -3.24
C LEU A 104 11.16 -0.90 -4.12
N ALA A 105 10.45 -1.88 -3.54
CA ALA A 105 9.52 -2.71 -4.28
C ALA A 105 8.39 -1.88 -4.93
N LEU A 106 7.89 -0.85 -4.24
CA LEU A 106 6.90 0.07 -4.78
C LEU A 106 7.42 0.88 -5.96
N LEU A 107 8.67 1.35 -5.89
CA LEU A 107 9.32 2.02 -7.02
C LEU A 107 9.47 1.08 -8.23
N LEU A 108 9.84 -0.18 -8.01
CA LEU A 108 9.92 -1.18 -9.09
C LEU A 108 8.56 -1.45 -9.74
N VAL A 109 7.47 -1.48 -8.96
CA VAL A 109 6.12 -1.59 -9.51
C VAL A 109 5.77 -0.38 -10.39
N ASN A 110 6.10 0.84 -10.00
CA ASN A 110 5.86 2.02 -10.84
C ASN A 110 6.62 1.97 -12.17
N VAL A 111 7.86 1.47 -12.16
CA VAL A 111 8.62 1.29 -13.40
C VAL A 111 7.94 0.26 -14.30
N LEU A 112 7.44 -0.84 -13.73
CA LEU A 112 6.71 -1.85 -14.49
C LEU A 112 5.42 -1.27 -15.10
N THR A 113 4.66 -0.49 -14.35
CA THR A 113 3.40 0.08 -14.83
C THR A 113 3.59 1.14 -15.91
N LEU A 114 4.71 1.87 -15.89
CA LEU A 114 5.11 2.75 -16.99
C LEU A 114 5.31 2.03 -18.33
N VAL A 115 5.86 0.81 -18.27
CA VAL A 115 6.28 0.08 -19.46
C VAL A 115 5.16 -0.81 -20.01
N PHE A 116 4.33 -1.39 -19.14
CA PHE A 116 3.42 -2.48 -19.51
C PHE A 116 1.94 -2.19 -19.27
N LEU A 117 1.56 -1.14 -18.54
CA LEU A 117 0.16 -0.91 -18.15
C LEU A 117 -0.37 0.47 -18.57
N ASP A 118 -1.68 0.61 -18.45
CA ASP A 118 -2.40 1.85 -18.76
C ASP A 118 -1.88 3.05 -17.96
N LYS A 119 -1.80 4.21 -18.64
CA LYS A 119 -1.37 5.49 -18.04
C LYS A 119 -2.16 5.85 -16.77
N SER A 120 -3.43 5.46 -16.72
CA SER A 120 -4.32 5.67 -15.57
C SER A 120 -3.81 4.95 -14.31
N VAL A 121 -3.37 3.70 -14.46
CA VAL A 121 -2.85 2.89 -13.34
C VAL A 121 -1.53 3.47 -12.86
N PHE A 122 -0.65 3.89 -13.79
CA PHE A 122 0.60 4.54 -13.44
C PHE A 122 0.40 5.81 -12.58
N VAL A 123 -0.55 6.67 -12.93
CA VAL A 123 -0.83 7.91 -12.16
C VAL A 123 -1.30 7.58 -10.74
N ILE A 124 -2.20 6.61 -10.59
CA ILE A 124 -2.71 6.16 -9.29
C ILE A 124 -1.55 5.69 -8.39
N LEU A 125 -0.69 4.84 -8.94
CA LEU A 125 0.41 4.22 -8.20
C LEU A 125 1.52 5.22 -7.86
N SER A 126 1.79 6.16 -8.76
CA SER A 126 2.75 7.23 -8.51
C SER A 126 2.29 8.14 -7.38
N ALA A 127 1.02 8.55 -7.39
CA ALA A 127 0.44 9.37 -6.31
C ALA A 127 0.51 8.65 -4.96
N ALA A 128 0.14 7.37 -4.93
CA ALA A 128 0.29 6.48 -3.79
C ALA A 128 1.73 6.43 -3.26
N SER A 129 2.70 6.27 -4.15
CA SER A 129 4.11 6.12 -3.82
C SER A 129 4.72 7.38 -3.23
N ILE A 130 4.35 8.55 -3.77
CA ILE A 130 4.79 9.86 -3.25
C ILE A 130 4.34 10.04 -1.79
N ILE A 131 3.10 9.68 -1.47
CA ILE A 131 2.58 9.81 -0.10
C ILE A 131 3.36 8.91 0.87
N VAL A 132 3.71 7.69 0.45
CA VAL A 132 4.50 6.76 1.26
C VAL A 132 5.95 7.21 1.41
N LEU A 133 6.54 7.78 0.36
CA LEU A 133 7.91 8.33 0.40
C LEU A 133 8.03 9.52 1.35
N TYR A 134 6.99 10.35 1.43
CA TYR A 134 6.95 11.51 2.31
C TYR A 134 6.93 11.12 3.82
N LYS A 135 6.53 9.89 4.17
CA LYS A 135 6.41 9.40 5.56
C LYS A 135 7.57 8.50 5.99
#